data_AF-A0A3R8JWM5-F1
#
_entry.id   AF-A0A3R8JWM5-F1
#
_cell.length_a   1.000
_cell.length_b   1.000
_cell.length_c   1.000
_cell.angle_alpha   90.00
_cell.angle_beta   90.00
_cell.angle_gamma   90.00
#
_symmetry.space_group_name_H-M   'P 1'
#
loop_
_entity.id
_entity.type
_entity.pdbx_description
1 polymer ?
#
loop_
_entity_poly.entity_id
_entity_poly.type
_entity_poly.pdbx_seq_one_letter_code
_entity_poly.pdbx_strand_id
1 'polypeptide(L)'
;MKTHTLLPSLLLIVSTLNLAATTYQWDNAATSSSWDTATNWSPNGTPGEGDTIGTPLKTGATLVNGEKSVYGMNVGSAWTLRGTGGQSQLTIGAGGLIKSGSGTLIIRNDNALPATVFNVTTSSVTLNGGSIAFGSGSNPLTSLYVSGVTAVTSSSASLPLYVLNATLAGGLENEGTVGLHAGPDGTTTALTVGGITGSGTIRVASASGDKTSTLKIDLGNGTKTYSGKIENGGATNSLVMEKTGAGTQVLSNANTYSGGTTIKQGTLLVANASGSGVGTGAVAVKNDATFGGTGIVALATGNAITVESGGTLLGGDGNSLTGVLTIANDVTLQTGSTIRLTFGAGGTHSSIARTGGTWNFANDQSIFFDNINDGAQTGVVYTGIITGLAADPGVSGWTIANAGWTGIFSYANGSVSVVLSTAIPEPASIATLLAAAAVLATCCICRRRRHSIR
;
A
#
# COMPACT_ATOMS: atom_id res chain seq x y z
N MET A 1 40.88 68.08 12.88
CA MET A 1 41.18 67.32 11.65
C MET A 1 42.02 66.10 11.99
N LYS A 2 41.43 64.90 11.93
CA LYS A 2 42.04 63.65 11.46
C LYS A 2 40.93 62.60 11.42
N THR A 3 40.27 62.57 10.27
CA THR A 3 39.39 61.49 9.81
C THR A 3 40.24 60.26 9.56
N HIS A 4 39.97 59.16 10.28
CA HIS A 4 40.51 57.85 9.93
C HIS A 4 39.41 57.03 9.25
N THR A 5 39.62 56.82 7.96
CA THR A 5 38.86 55.99 7.04
C THR A 5 39.00 54.51 7.40
N LEU A 6 37.88 53.78 7.28
CA LEU A 6 37.71 52.36 7.54
C LEU A 6 38.54 51.48 6.59
N LEU A 7 39.02 50.34 7.09
CA LEU A 7 39.28 49.13 6.29
C LEU A 7 38.11 48.17 6.53
N PRO A 8 37.43 47.67 5.48
CA PRO A 8 36.35 46.70 5.65
C PRO A 8 36.92 45.32 6.01
N SER A 9 36.28 44.66 6.96
CA SER A 9 36.53 43.27 7.34
C SER A 9 36.41 42.36 6.10
N LEU A 10 37.47 41.63 5.80
CA LEU A 10 37.50 40.60 4.76
C LEU A 10 36.56 39.47 5.18
N LEU A 11 35.32 39.49 4.69
CA LEU A 11 34.38 38.39 4.85
C LEU A 11 34.86 37.24 3.96
N LEU A 12 35.49 36.24 4.57
CA LEU A 12 35.86 35.00 3.90
C LEU A 12 34.58 34.24 3.58
N ILE A 13 34.04 34.43 2.36
CA ILE A 13 32.99 33.57 1.82
C ILE A 13 33.66 32.21 1.65
N VAL A 14 33.34 31.26 2.54
CA VAL A 14 33.60 29.85 2.30
C VAL A 14 32.66 29.47 1.15
N SER A 15 33.11 29.67 -0.08
CA SER A 15 32.52 28.99 -1.21
C SER A 15 32.65 27.51 -0.92
N THR A 16 31.54 26.81 -0.73
CA THR A 16 31.53 25.35 -0.87
C THR A 16 32.11 25.06 -2.25
N LEU A 17 33.38 24.66 -2.30
CA LEU A 17 33.93 24.14 -3.53
C LEU A 17 33.03 22.96 -3.90
N ASN A 18 32.28 23.14 -4.98
CA ASN A 18 31.61 22.04 -5.64
C ASN A 18 32.76 21.20 -6.24
N LEU A 19 33.36 20.32 -5.43
CA LEU A 19 34.26 19.31 -5.98
C LEU A 19 33.43 18.54 -7.01
N ALA A 20 33.86 18.58 -8.27
CA ALA A 20 33.19 17.87 -9.33
C ALA A 20 33.13 16.39 -8.95
N ALA A 21 31.91 15.83 -8.93
CA ALA A 21 31.69 14.42 -8.68
C ALA A 21 32.57 13.59 -9.63
N THR A 22 33.50 12.80 -9.08
CA THR A 22 34.33 11.91 -9.89
C THR A 22 33.57 10.61 -10.10
N THR A 23 33.62 10.05 -11.31
CA THR A 23 33.14 8.68 -11.54
C THR A 23 34.31 7.73 -11.36
N TYR A 24 34.24 6.88 -10.34
CA TYR A 24 35.21 5.81 -10.11
C TYR A 24 34.68 4.48 -10.64
N GLN A 25 35.55 3.71 -11.28
CA GLN A 25 35.25 2.37 -11.77
C GLN A 25 36.20 1.36 -11.12
N TRP A 26 35.66 0.23 -10.67
CA TRP A 26 36.49 -0.83 -10.10
C TRP A 26 37.38 -1.45 -11.18
N ASP A 27 38.69 -1.41 -10.98
CA ASP A 27 39.71 -1.86 -11.93
C ASP A 27 40.59 -2.98 -11.34
N ASN A 28 39.98 -3.86 -10.54
CA ASN A 28 40.67 -5.04 -10.00
C ASN A 28 39.90 -6.34 -10.32
N ALA A 29 40.61 -7.35 -10.82
CA ALA A 29 40.04 -8.67 -11.11
C ALA A 29 39.97 -9.60 -9.88
N ALA A 30 40.63 -9.24 -8.78
CA ALA A 30 40.55 -9.99 -7.53
C ALA A 30 39.13 -9.95 -6.94
N THR A 31 38.77 -11.00 -6.23
CA THR A 31 37.44 -11.11 -5.60
C THR A 31 37.43 -10.57 -4.18
N SER A 32 38.55 -10.61 -3.44
CA SER A 32 38.65 -10.28 -2.02
C SER A 32 39.35 -8.95 -1.72
N SER A 33 39.41 -8.04 -2.68
CA SER A 33 40.13 -6.77 -2.48
C SER A 33 39.24 -5.70 -1.82
N SER A 34 39.85 -4.87 -0.97
CA SER A 34 39.15 -3.83 -0.22
C SER A 34 38.72 -2.65 -1.09
N TRP A 35 37.53 -2.11 -0.83
CA TRP A 35 37.07 -0.81 -1.33
C TRP A 35 38.07 0.32 -1.02
N ASP A 36 38.73 0.28 0.14
CA ASP A 36 39.59 1.35 0.62
C ASP A 36 40.97 1.41 -0.07
N THR A 37 41.28 0.45 -0.94
CA THR A 37 42.56 0.40 -1.66
C THR A 37 42.49 1.25 -2.93
N ALA A 38 43.09 2.43 -2.90
CA ALA A 38 43.03 3.42 -3.98
C ALA A 38 43.41 2.89 -5.38
N THR A 39 44.35 1.94 -5.47
CA THR A 39 44.80 1.34 -6.74
C THR A 39 43.81 0.32 -7.32
N ASN A 40 42.73 -0.01 -6.62
CA ASN A 40 41.66 -0.85 -7.13
C ASN A 40 40.63 -0.06 -7.94
N TRP A 41 40.75 1.26 -8.00
CA TRP A 41 39.82 2.14 -8.68
C TRP A 41 40.51 2.87 -9.83
N SER A 42 39.72 3.20 -10.85
CA SER A 42 40.10 4.08 -11.94
C SER A 42 39.15 5.28 -11.97
N PRO A 43 39.64 6.54 -11.87
CA PRO A 43 41.04 6.89 -11.58
C PRO A 43 41.48 6.38 -10.19
N ASN A 44 42.80 6.30 -9.95
CA ASN A 44 43.31 5.87 -8.65
C ASN A 44 42.83 6.82 -7.55
N GLY A 45 42.18 6.26 -6.53
CA GLY A 45 41.58 6.99 -5.42
C GLY A 45 40.55 6.14 -4.70
N THR A 46 40.04 6.62 -3.56
CA THR A 46 38.98 5.93 -2.82
C THR A 46 37.69 6.74 -2.97
N PRO A 47 36.63 6.17 -3.57
CA PRO A 47 35.37 6.89 -3.76
C PRO A 47 34.74 7.30 -2.43
N GLY A 48 34.23 8.53 -2.35
CA GLY A 48 33.52 9.07 -1.19
C GLY A 48 32.12 9.61 -1.52
N GLU A 49 31.50 10.33 -0.56
CA GLU A 49 30.09 10.73 -0.59
C GLU A 49 29.70 11.60 -1.81
N GLY A 50 30.64 12.38 -2.35
CA GLY A 50 30.41 13.21 -3.54
C GLY A 50 30.58 12.47 -4.87
N ASP A 51 31.04 11.22 -4.84
CA ASP A 51 31.48 10.49 -6.03
C ASP A 51 30.46 9.49 -6.54
N THR A 52 30.52 9.16 -7.83
CA THR A 52 29.69 8.13 -8.45
C THR A 52 30.51 6.87 -8.71
N ILE A 53 29.93 5.70 -8.46
CA ILE A 53 30.52 4.43 -8.91
C ILE A 53 29.96 4.08 -10.28
N GLY A 54 30.84 3.96 -11.27
CA GLY A 54 30.50 3.51 -12.61
C GLY A 54 30.60 1.99 -12.77
N THR A 55 30.27 1.51 -13.96
CA THR A 55 30.44 0.11 -14.37
C THR A 55 31.88 -0.35 -14.14
N PRO A 56 32.12 -1.49 -13.46
CA PRO A 56 33.47 -1.99 -13.23
C PRO A 56 34.17 -2.31 -14.56
N LEU A 57 35.47 -2.02 -14.65
CA LEU A 57 36.30 -2.33 -15.80
C LEU A 57 36.74 -3.81 -15.82
N LYS A 58 36.75 -4.45 -14.65
CA LYS A 58 37.13 -5.86 -14.46
C LYS A 58 36.06 -6.63 -13.67
N THR A 59 35.96 -7.92 -13.92
CA THR A 59 34.92 -8.84 -13.39
C THR A 59 35.13 -9.28 -11.92
N GLY A 60 36.01 -8.59 -11.18
CA GLY A 60 36.31 -8.92 -9.78
C GLY A 60 35.16 -8.60 -8.81
N ALA A 61 35.47 -8.61 -7.51
CA ALA A 61 34.53 -8.25 -6.46
C ALA A 61 35.20 -7.36 -5.41
N THR A 62 34.40 -6.51 -4.76
CA THR A 62 34.89 -5.54 -3.78
C THR A 62 34.38 -5.86 -2.37
N LEU A 63 35.26 -5.72 -1.38
CA LEU A 63 34.90 -5.80 0.03
C LEU A 63 34.50 -4.42 0.55
N VAL A 64 33.24 -4.29 0.98
CA VAL A 64 32.60 -3.05 1.45
C VAL A 64 32.54 -3.05 2.98
N ASN A 65 33.67 -3.34 3.63
CA ASN A 65 33.72 -3.41 5.09
C ASN A 65 33.71 -2.00 5.71
N GLY A 66 33.01 -1.84 6.84
CA GLY A 66 32.83 -0.55 7.51
C GLY A 66 31.78 0.33 6.81
N GLU A 67 31.85 1.64 7.06
CA GLU A 67 30.93 2.60 6.46
C GLU A 67 31.47 3.11 5.13
N LYS A 68 30.64 3.06 4.09
CA LYS A 68 30.94 3.54 2.75
C LYS A 68 29.78 4.38 2.24
N SER A 69 30.07 5.60 1.82
CA SER A 69 29.08 6.53 1.29
C SER A 69 29.52 7.00 -0.10
N VAL A 70 28.59 7.01 -1.04
CA VAL A 70 28.77 7.52 -2.41
C VAL A 70 27.56 8.33 -2.83
N TYR A 71 27.71 9.22 -3.81
CA TYR A 71 26.60 10.00 -4.35
C TYR A 71 25.63 9.09 -5.10
N GLY A 72 26.15 8.18 -5.93
CA GLY A 72 25.34 7.30 -6.76
C GLY A 72 26.14 6.10 -7.28
N MET A 73 25.43 5.12 -7.83
CA MET A 73 26.03 3.97 -8.49
C MET A 73 25.31 3.72 -9.81
N ASN A 74 26.04 3.61 -10.92
CA ASN A 74 25.51 3.27 -12.23
C ASN A 74 26.30 2.09 -12.82
N VAL A 75 25.73 0.90 -12.71
CA VAL A 75 26.38 -0.36 -13.06
C VAL A 75 25.71 -0.95 -14.30
N GLY A 76 26.47 -1.14 -15.38
CA GLY A 76 25.98 -1.71 -16.65
C GLY A 76 26.29 -3.20 -16.86
N SER A 77 27.04 -3.82 -15.95
CA SER A 77 27.51 -5.20 -16.07
C SER A 77 27.27 -6.00 -14.79
N ALA A 78 27.66 -7.28 -14.78
CA ALA A 78 27.66 -8.08 -13.56
C ALA A 78 28.79 -7.60 -12.62
N TRP A 79 28.49 -7.52 -11.33
CA TRP A 79 29.46 -7.15 -10.30
C TRP A 79 29.04 -7.65 -8.93
N THR A 80 29.98 -7.78 -8.00
CA THR A 80 29.68 -8.25 -6.64
C THR A 80 30.31 -7.33 -5.59
N LEU A 81 29.48 -6.86 -4.66
CA LEU A 81 29.85 -6.13 -3.45
C LEU A 81 29.60 -7.04 -2.24
N ARG A 82 30.60 -7.15 -1.36
CA ARG A 82 30.61 -8.16 -0.30
C ARG A 82 30.98 -7.53 1.04
N GLY A 83 30.23 -7.86 2.09
CA GLY A 83 30.63 -7.62 3.48
C GLY A 83 31.19 -8.91 4.09
N THR A 84 32.38 -8.88 4.71
CA THR A 84 33.07 -10.09 5.20
C THR A 84 33.38 -10.08 6.70
N GLY A 85 32.78 -9.19 7.49
CA GLY A 85 33.02 -9.13 8.93
C GLY A 85 32.57 -7.82 9.59
N GLY A 86 32.06 -7.89 10.81
CA GLY A 86 31.67 -6.72 11.60
C GLY A 86 30.41 -6.01 11.09
N GLN A 87 30.34 -4.71 11.37
CA GLN A 87 29.27 -3.80 10.93
C GLN A 87 29.67 -3.16 9.61
N SER A 88 28.92 -3.39 8.54
CA SER A 88 29.11 -2.77 7.23
C SER A 88 27.86 -2.00 6.81
N GLN A 89 28.06 -0.80 6.26
CA GLN A 89 27.00 0.08 5.78
C GLN A 89 27.41 0.61 4.42
N LEU A 90 26.56 0.41 3.41
CA LEU A 90 26.67 1.08 2.12
C LEU A 90 25.55 2.11 2.00
N THR A 91 25.93 3.38 1.85
CA THR A 91 25.03 4.50 1.65
C THR A 91 25.19 5.05 0.24
N ILE A 92 24.11 5.02 -0.53
CA ILE A 92 24.04 5.55 -1.89
C ILE A 92 23.11 6.77 -1.87
N GLY A 93 23.70 7.94 -2.02
CA GLY A 93 23.04 9.24 -1.90
C GLY A 93 22.08 9.55 -3.04
N ALA A 94 21.93 10.85 -3.33
CA ALA A 94 20.92 11.38 -4.24
C ALA A 94 21.03 10.90 -5.70
N GLY A 95 22.18 10.37 -6.13
CA GLY A 95 22.36 9.75 -7.44
C GLY A 95 21.69 8.39 -7.58
N GLY A 96 21.37 7.72 -6.47
CA GLY A 96 20.65 6.45 -6.44
C GLY A 96 21.45 5.26 -6.99
N LEU A 97 20.83 4.08 -6.98
CA LEU A 97 21.40 2.86 -7.54
C LEU A 97 20.74 2.53 -8.88
N ILE A 98 21.49 2.62 -9.96
CA ILE A 98 21.05 2.33 -11.32
C ILE A 98 21.74 1.06 -11.82
N LYS A 99 20.95 0.08 -12.27
CA LYS A 99 21.44 -1.11 -12.97
C LYS A 99 20.87 -1.15 -14.38
N SER A 100 21.76 -1.33 -15.35
CA SER A 100 21.43 -1.50 -16.77
C SER A 100 22.19 -2.69 -17.37
N GLY A 101 21.93 -3.01 -18.63
CA GLY A 101 22.57 -4.13 -19.33
C GLY A 101 22.15 -5.51 -18.79
N SER A 102 22.76 -6.56 -19.33
CA SER A 102 22.53 -7.93 -18.86
C SER A 102 23.36 -8.25 -17.61
N GLY A 103 23.10 -9.40 -16.99
CA GLY A 103 23.83 -9.87 -15.81
C GLY A 103 23.36 -9.25 -14.48
N THR A 104 23.99 -9.69 -13.40
CA THR A 104 23.53 -9.44 -12.02
C THR A 104 24.53 -8.60 -11.25
N LEU A 105 24.07 -7.49 -10.68
CA LEU A 105 24.74 -6.83 -9.57
C LEU A 105 24.33 -7.52 -8.28
N ILE A 106 25.29 -8.06 -7.53
CA ILE A 106 25.03 -8.75 -6.26
C ILE A 106 25.60 -7.91 -5.13
N ILE A 107 24.80 -7.59 -4.12
CA ILE A 107 25.25 -6.92 -2.89
C ILE A 107 24.89 -7.83 -1.74
N ARG A 108 25.86 -8.50 -1.11
CA ARG A 108 25.57 -9.55 -0.13
C ARG A 108 26.57 -9.57 1.03
N ASN A 109 26.15 -10.21 2.12
CA ASN A 109 27.07 -10.66 3.15
C ASN A 109 27.86 -11.88 2.63
N ASP A 110 29.05 -12.17 3.13
CA ASP A 110 29.89 -13.29 2.66
C ASP A 110 30.31 -14.26 3.78
N ASN A 111 29.73 -14.15 4.98
CA ASN A 111 29.99 -15.07 6.08
C ASN A 111 28.71 -15.70 6.65
N ALA A 112 28.76 -17.02 6.81
CA ALA A 112 27.78 -17.87 7.49
C ALA A 112 27.85 -17.80 9.03
N LEU A 113 28.35 -16.70 9.61
CA LEU A 113 28.53 -16.56 11.06
C LEU A 113 27.53 -15.55 11.65
N PRO A 114 26.98 -15.80 12.84
CA PRO A 114 25.80 -15.11 13.38
C PRO A 114 25.99 -13.61 13.76
N ALA A 115 27.10 -12.97 13.39
CA ALA A 115 27.46 -11.63 13.84
C ALA A 115 27.83 -10.63 12.71
N THR A 116 27.70 -11.01 11.43
CA THR A 116 28.00 -10.07 10.33
C THR A 116 26.76 -9.27 9.95
N VAL A 117 26.90 -7.95 9.96
CA VAL A 117 25.86 -7.03 9.54
C VAL A 117 26.28 -6.35 8.25
N PHE A 118 25.39 -6.38 7.26
CA PHE A 118 25.54 -5.55 6.07
C PHE A 118 24.20 -4.89 5.73
N ASN A 119 24.17 -3.58 5.92
CA ASN A 119 23.04 -2.72 5.64
C ASN A 119 23.27 -1.93 4.36
N VAL A 120 22.20 -1.71 3.60
CA VAL A 120 22.21 -0.84 2.43
C VAL A 120 21.13 0.22 2.59
N THR A 121 21.51 1.48 2.46
CA THR A 121 20.58 2.62 2.38
C THR A 121 20.79 3.31 1.05
N THR A 122 19.72 3.56 0.28
CA THR A 122 19.81 4.29 -0.98
C THR A 122 18.66 5.26 -1.17
N SER A 123 18.90 6.38 -1.86
CA SER A 123 17.83 7.33 -2.18
C SER A 123 16.81 6.76 -3.15
N SER A 124 17.23 5.93 -4.10
CA SER A 124 16.39 5.28 -5.10
C SER A 124 17.07 4.03 -5.67
N VAL A 125 16.28 3.20 -6.33
CA VAL A 125 16.78 2.05 -7.11
C VAL A 125 16.08 2.07 -8.47
N THR A 126 16.85 2.02 -9.56
CA THR A 126 16.32 1.94 -10.92
C THR A 126 16.97 0.77 -11.65
N LEU A 127 16.16 -0.21 -12.02
CA LEU A 127 16.58 -1.42 -12.72
C LEU A 127 16.04 -1.40 -14.16
N ASN A 128 16.91 -0.97 -15.09
CA ASN A 128 16.62 -0.88 -16.52
C ASN A 128 16.89 -2.17 -17.29
N GLY A 129 17.54 -3.16 -16.67
CA GLY A 129 17.81 -4.46 -17.28
C GLY A 129 18.69 -5.36 -16.42
N GLY A 130 18.63 -6.67 -16.67
CA GLY A 130 19.34 -7.67 -15.87
C GLY A 130 18.79 -7.74 -14.45
N SER A 131 19.68 -7.90 -13.45
CA SER A 131 19.25 -8.10 -12.07
C SER A 131 20.06 -7.28 -11.06
N ILE A 132 19.40 -6.85 -9.98
CA ILE A 132 20.04 -6.47 -8.71
C ILE A 132 19.62 -7.48 -7.67
N ALA A 133 20.55 -8.28 -7.15
CA ALA A 133 20.31 -9.17 -6.04
C ALA A 133 20.82 -8.54 -4.75
N PHE A 134 19.89 -8.24 -3.84
CA PHE A 134 20.21 -7.84 -2.48
C PHE A 134 20.27 -9.10 -1.62
N GLY A 135 21.47 -9.51 -1.28
CA GLY A 135 21.78 -10.78 -0.62
C GLY A 135 21.79 -11.97 -1.58
N SER A 136 21.89 -13.16 -1.00
CA SER A 136 21.81 -14.45 -1.67
C SER A 136 21.20 -15.49 -0.72
N GLY A 137 20.79 -16.65 -1.24
CA GLY A 137 20.13 -17.69 -0.45
C GLY A 137 20.86 -18.10 0.84
N SER A 138 22.20 -18.18 0.81
CA SER A 138 23.02 -18.51 2.00
C SER A 138 23.56 -17.29 2.74
N ASN A 139 23.44 -16.09 2.14
CA ASN A 139 24.04 -14.89 2.70
C ASN A 139 23.11 -13.68 2.49
N PRO A 140 22.09 -13.52 3.34
CA PRO A 140 21.16 -12.41 3.22
C PRO A 140 21.83 -11.09 3.63
N LEU A 141 21.28 -9.97 3.15
CA LEU A 141 21.56 -8.67 3.76
C LEU A 141 20.77 -8.50 5.06
N THR A 142 21.34 -7.74 5.98
CA THR A 142 20.69 -7.44 7.26
C THR A 142 19.52 -6.48 7.07
N SER A 143 19.74 -5.40 6.29
CA SER A 143 18.67 -4.49 5.93
C SER A 143 18.89 -3.83 4.58
N LEU A 144 17.78 -3.46 3.95
CA LEU A 144 17.70 -2.60 2.78
C LEU A 144 16.68 -1.51 3.07
N TYR A 145 17.09 -0.26 2.95
CA TYR A 145 16.20 0.89 3.03
C TYR A 145 16.35 1.76 1.78
N VAL A 146 15.23 1.95 1.07
CA VAL A 146 15.15 2.86 -0.09
C VAL A 146 14.18 3.97 0.27
N SER A 147 14.67 5.22 0.37
CA SER A 147 13.82 6.35 0.79
C SER A 147 12.86 6.80 -0.32
N GLY A 148 13.32 6.77 -1.57
CA GLY A 148 12.56 7.12 -2.76
C GLY A 148 12.03 5.89 -3.50
N VAL A 149 11.74 6.07 -4.78
CA VAL A 149 11.12 5.03 -5.61
C VAL A 149 12.11 3.90 -5.91
N THR A 150 11.61 2.67 -5.86
CA THR A 150 12.25 1.51 -6.49
C THR A 150 11.52 1.21 -7.80
N ALA A 151 12.20 1.42 -8.93
CA ALA A 151 11.65 1.23 -10.27
C ALA A 151 12.30 0.02 -10.95
N VAL A 152 11.52 -1.02 -11.23
CA VAL A 152 11.88 -2.13 -12.10
C VAL A 152 11.21 -1.89 -13.44
N THR A 153 11.95 -1.35 -14.41
CA THR A 153 11.37 -0.71 -15.60
C THR A 153 11.26 -1.63 -16.82
N SER A 154 11.77 -2.86 -16.74
CA SER A 154 11.74 -3.84 -17.82
C SER A 154 11.14 -5.16 -17.34
N SER A 155 10.30 -5.78 -18.19
CA SER A 155 9.70 -7.10 -17.95
C SER A 155 10.72 -8.24 -17.83
N SER A 156 11.91 -8.04 -18.38
CA SER A 156 13.02 -9.00 -18.28
C SER A 156 13.89 -8.80 -17.04
N ALA A 157 13.70 -7.70 -16.31
CA ALA A 157 14.52 -7.36 -15.16
C ALA A 157 14.03 -8.07 -13.89
N SER A 158 14.97 -8.40 -13.00
CA SER A 158 14.68 -9.10 -11.76
C SER A 158 15.32 -8.43 -10.55
N LEU A 159 14.54 -8.29 -9.48
CA LEU A 159 14.97 -7.80 -8.17
C LEU A 159 14.80 -8.91 -7.11
N PRO A 160 15.76 -9.84 -6.99
CA PRO A 160 15.81 -10.77 -5.87
C PRO A 160 16.16 -10.07 -4.56
N LEU A 161 15.29 -10.21 -3.56
CA LEU A 161 15.48 -9.70 -2.21
C LEU A 161 15.67 -10.87 -1.24
N TYR A 162 16.93 -11.12 -0.88
CA TYR A 162 17.36 -11.97 0.23
C TYR A 162 17.78 -11.05 1.38
N VAL A 163 16.80 -10.41 2.01
CA VAL A 163 17.04 -9.37 3.02
C VAL A 163 16.20 -9.67 4.23
N LEU A 164 16.76 -9.59 5.44
CA LEU A 164 16.00 -9.84 6.66
C LEU A 164 14.91 -8.76 6.87
N ASN A 165 15.25 -7.50 6.62
CA ASN A 165 14.32 -6.37 6.69
C ASN A 165 14.48 -5.46 5.46
N ALA A 166 13.51 -5.48 4.55
CA ALA A 166 13.50 -4.60 3.37
C ALA A 166 12.39 -3.56 3.47
N THR A 167 12.73 -2.29 3.28
CA THR A 167 11.78 -1.18 3.21
C THR A 167 12.03 -0.36 1.94
N LEU A 168 11.03 -0.30 1.06
CA LEU A 168 10.99 0.55 -0.13
C LEU A 168 10.00 1.69 0.13
N ALA A 169 10.43 2.68 0.91
CA ALA A 169 9.56 3.70 1.49
C ALA A 169 8.90 4.60 0.44
N GLY A 170 9.60 4.92 -0.66
CA GLY A 170 9.02 5.71 -1.74
C GLY A 170 8.12 4.92 -2.70
N GLY A 171 7.91 3.64 -2.43
CA GLY A 171 7.06 2.76 -3.24
C GLY A 171 7.82 1.93 -4.28
N LEU A 172 7.08 1.03 -4.91
CA LEU A 172 7.57 0.09 -5.91
C LEU A 172 6.82 0.28 -7.23
N GLU A 173 7.54 0.63 -8.29
CA GLU A 173 7.05 0.65 -9.67
C GLU A 173 7.61 -0.60 -10.37
N ASN A 174 6.77 -1.61 -10.60
CA ASN A 174 7.24 -2.92 -11.04
C ASN A 174 6.65 -3.32 -12.40
N GLU A 175 7.50 -3.38 -13.41
CA GLU A 175 7.21 -4.00 -14.71
C GLU A 175 7.88 -5.38 -14.87
N GLY A 176 8.83 -5.72 -14.01
CA GLY A 176 9.62 -6.96 -14.06
C GLY A 176 9.23 -7.98 -13.00
N THR A 177 10.20 -8.71 -12.48
CA THR A 177 9.99 -9.67 -11.37
C THR A 177 10.66 -9.19 -10.09
N VAL A 178 9.88 -9.04 -9.02
CA VAL A 178 10.40 -8.85 -7.66
C VAL A 178 10.24 -10.17 -6.91
N GLY A 179 11.36 -10.73 -6.46
CA GLY A 179 11.39 -12.00 -5.73
C GLY A 179 11.65 -11.76 -4.25
N LEU A 180 10.66 -12.02 -3.41
CA LEU A 180 10.81 -12.04 -1.96
C LEU A 180 11.37 -13.41 -1.59
N HIS A 181 12.61 -13.46 -1.13
CA HIS A 181 13.25 -14.70 -0.75
C HIS A 181 13.37 -14.76 0.76
N ALA A 182 12.86 -15.83 1.37
CA ALA A 182 13.09 -16.12 2.78
C ALA A 182 14.59 -16.28 3.05
N GLY A 183 15.05 -15.82 4.23
CA GLY A 183 16.44 -16.01 4.64
C GLY A 183 16.85 -17.50 4.73
N PRO A 184 18.16 -17.79 4.77
CA PRO A 184 18.70 -19.16 4.84
C PRO A 184 18.08 -20.00 5.97
N ASP A 185 17.78 -19.38 7.10
CA ASP A 185 17.31 -20.08 8.31
C ASP A 185 15.78 -20.22 8.37
N GLY A 186 15.05 -19.84 7.32
CA GLY A 186 13.58 -19.85 7.35
C GLY A 186 12.95 -18.72 8.17
N THR A 187 13.75 -17.72 8.55
CA THR A 187 13.24 -16.45 9.06
C THR A 187 12.40 -15.77 7.97
N THR A 188 11.19 -15.34 8.38
CA THR A 188 10.21 -14.67 7.52
C THR A 188 10.80 -13.39 6.96
N THR A 189 10.92 -13.29 5.64
CA THR A 189 11.28 -12.01 4.99
C THR A 189 10.04 -11.11 4.97
N ALA A 190 10.18 -9.91 5.51
CA ALA A 190 9.18 -8.86 5.40
C ALA A 190 9.68 -7.79 4.44
N LEU A 191 8.91 -7.55 3.38
CA LEU A 191 9.09 -6.43 2.48
C LEU A 191 8.02 -5.39 2.81
N THR A 192 8.43 -4.23 3.31
CA THR A 192 7.56 -3.06 3.49
C THR A 192 7.69 -2.13 2.28
N VAL A 193 6.58 -1.69 1.69
CA VAL A 193 6.57 -0.80 0.52
C VAL A 193 5.59 0.35 0.67
N GLY A 194 5.96 1.56 0.25
CA GLY A 194 5.12 2.76 0.25
C GLY A 194 4.02 2.79 -0.82
N GLY A 195 3.46 1.63 -1.19
CA GLY A 195 2.55 1.44 -2.32
C GLY A 195 3.20 0.76 -3.52
N ILE A 196 2.37 0.17 -4.38
CA ILE A 196 2.81 -0.62 -5.54
C ILE A 196 2.05 -0.18 -6.80
N THR A 197 2.78 0.00 -7.90
CA THR A 197 2.25 0.22 -9.25
C THR A 197 2.97 -0.66 -10.27
N GLY A 198 2.43 -0.70 -11.49
CA GLY A 198 2.99 -1.45 -12.62
C GLY A 198 2.29 -2.79 -12.86
N SER A 199 2.84 -3.56 -13.80
CA SER A 199 2.22 -4.78 -14.34
C SER A 199 3.04 -6.06 -14.17
N GLY A 200 4.18 -5.98 -13.47
CA GLY A 200 5.11 -7.08 -13.28
C GLY A 200 4.62 -8.19 -12.35
N THR A 201 5.54 -9.09 -11.96
CA THR A 201 5.28 -10.14 -10.98
C THR A 201 5.95 -9.81 -9.65
N ILE A 202 5.21 -9.97 -8.56
CA ILE A 202 5.76 -10.07 -7.21
C ILE A 202 5.53 -11.50 -6.74
N ARG A 203 6.59 -12.18 -6.29
CA ARG A 203 6.46 -13.57 -5.85
C ARG A 203 7.32 -13.88 -4.65
N VAL A 204 6.89 -14.84 -3.83
CA VAL A 204 7.82 -15.56 -2.94
C VAL A 204 8.66 -16.48 -3.81
N ALA A 205 9.96 -16.25 -3.90
CA ALA A 205 10.86 -17.12 -4.62
C ALA A 205 11.69 -17.91 -3.58
N SER A 206 11.68 -19.24 -3.67
CA SER A 206 12.47 -20.10 -2.80
C SER A 206 13.17 -21.16 -3.64
N ALA A 207 14.43 -21.44 -3.28
CA ALA A 207 15.24 -22.52 -3.86
C ALA A 207 15.11 -23.83 -3.06
N SER A 208 14.53 -23.82 -1.84
CA SER A 208 14.27 -25.05 -1.05
C SER A 208 13.37 -24.81 0.17
N GLY A 209 12.47 -25.77 0.42
CA GLY A 209 11.60 -25.83 1.61
C GLY A 209 10.39 -24.89 1.60
N ASP A 210 9.47 -25.16 2.52
CA ASP A 210 8.24 -24.38 2.74
C ASP A 210 8.61 -23.06 3.39
N LYS A 211 8.29 -21.95 2.73
CA LYS A 211 8.67 -20.60 3.22
C LYS A 211 7.48 -19.65 3.18
N THR A 212 7.38 -18.83 4.21
CA THR A 212 6.43 -17.71 4.28
C THR A 212 7.18 -16.38 4.21
N SER A 213 6.71 -15.47 3.36
CA SER A 213 7.17 -14.06 3.37
C SER A 213 5.97 -13.13 3.42
N THR A 214 6.20 -11.94 3.98
CA THR A 214 5.16 -10.91 4.12
C THR A 214 5.42 -9.77 3.17
N LEU A 215 4.43 -9.43 2.35
CA LEU A 215 4.36 -8.18 1.62
C LEU A 215 3.49 -7.20 2.40
N LYS A 216 4.12 -6.21 3.03
CA LYS A 216 3.45 -5.14 3.77
C LYS A 216 3.39 -3.88 2.91
N ILE A 217 2.19 -3.47 2.53
CA ILE A 217 1.94 -2.20 1.84
C ILE A 217 1.60 -1.14 2.88
N ASP A 218 2.50 -0.18 3.06
CA ASP A 218 2.39 0.95 3.99
C ASP A 218 2.22 2.26 3.22
N LEU A 219 1.10 2.34 2.50
CA LEU A 219 0.79 3.49 1.65
C LEU A 219 0.19 4.61 2.51
N GLY A 220 0.95 5.67 2.75
CA GLY A 220 0.54 6.76 3.63
C GLY A 220 -0.66 7.57 3.12
N ASN A 221 -0.75 7.84 1.82
CA ASN A 221 -1.83 8.63 1.22
C ASN A 221 -2.04 8.31 -0.27
N GLY A 222 -3.09 8.91 -0.86
CA GLY A 222 -3.41 8.77 -2.28
C GLY A 222 -3.85 7.35 -2.67
N THR A 223 -3.90 7.12 -3.97
CA THR A 223 -4.29 5.83 -4.56
C THR A 223 -3.18 5.30 -5.46
N LYS A 224 -2.83 4.02 -5.31
CA LYS A 224 -1.88 3.31 -6.17
C LYS A 224 -2.56 2.08 -6.74
N THR A 225 -2.41 1.85 -8.05
CA THR A 225 -2.98 0.69 -8.75
C THR A 225 -1.89 -0.23 -9.24
N TYR A 226 -1.97 -1.50 -8.82
CA TYR A 226 -1.11 -2.57 -9.28
C TYR A 226 -1.91 -3.53 -10.16
N SER A 227 -1.48 -3.64 -11.42
CA SER A 227 -2.07 -4.52 -12.44
C SER A 227 -1.27 -5.80 -12.65
N GLY A 228 -0.16 -5.93 -11.93
CA GLY A 228 0.68 -7.12 -11.95
C GLY A 228 0.10 -8.28 -11.15
N LYS A 229 0.82 -9.40 -11.17
CA LYS A 229 0.45 -10.61 -10.43
C LYS A 229 1.25 -10.72 -9.14
N ILE A 230 0.57 -11.05 -8.05
CA ILE A 230 1.15 -11.46 -6.78
C ILE A 230 0.90 -12.97 -6.62
N GLU A 231 1.98 -13.74 -6.46
CA GLU A 231 1.89 -15.20 -6.45
C GLU A 231 2.84 -15.88 -5.46
N ASN A 232 2.55 -17.15 -5.17
CA ASN A 232 3.56 -18.04 -4.62
C ASN A 232 4.49 -18.47 -5.77
N GLY A 233 5.80 -18.39 -5.61
CA GLY A 233 6.76 -18.91 -6.60
C GLY A 233 7.02 -20.42 -6.48
N GLY A 234 6.22 -21.15 -5.70
CA GLY A 234 6.30 -22.60 -5.53
C GLY A 234 5.11 -23.13 -4.72
N ALA A 235 4.80 -24.43 -4.84
CA ALA A 235 3.57 -25.02 -4.29
C ALA A 235 3.45 -24.92 -2.76
N THR A 236 4.58 -25.01 -2.05
CA THR A 236 4.61 -24.97 -0.58
C THR A 236 5.03 -23.61 0.00
N ASN A 237 5.30 -22.64 -0.88
CA ASN A 237 5.57 -21.27 -0.46
C ASN A 237 4.25 -20.55 -0.20
N SER A 238 4.27 -19.59 0.73
CA SER A 238 3.12 -18.76 1.06
C SER A 238 3.52 -17.29 1.14
N LEU A 239 2.91 -16.45 0.30
CA LEU A 239 2.97 -15.00 0.47
C LEU A 239 1.79 -14.53 1.31
N VAL A 240 2.07 -13.86 2.42
CA VAL A 240 1.09 -13.15 3.26
C VAL A 240 1.08 -11.69 2.86
N MET A 241 -0.11 -11.08 2.80
CA MET A 241 -0.26 -9.67 2.46
C MET A 241 -0.79 -8.88 3.66
N GLU A 242 -0.15 -7.74 3.94
CA GLU A 242 -0.65 -6.76 4.91
C GLU A 242 -0.84 -5.41 4.24
N LYS A 243 -2.00 -4.77 4.44
CA LYS A 243 -2.24 -3.38 4.05
C LYS A 243 -2.33 -2.51 5.30
N THR A 244 -1.51 -1.48 5.37
CA THR A 244 -1.52 -0.42 6.38
C THR A 244 -1.26 0.94 5.71
N GLY A 245 -1.13 2.00 6.50
CA GLY A 245 -1.14 3.37 6.01
C GLY A 245 -2.53 3.80 5.54
N ALA A 246 -2.82 5.10 5.58
CA ALA A 246 -4.15 5.64 5.33
C ALA A 246 -4.59 5.63 3.85
N GLY A 247 -3.65 5.43 2.91
CA GLY A 247 -3.93 5.44 1.48
C GLY A 247 -4.66 4.20 0.96
N THR A 248 -4.97 4.22 -0.33
CA THR A 248 -5.71 3.18 -1.06
C THR A 248 -4.79 2.40 -1.99
N GLN A 249 -4.67 1.10 -1.79
CA GLN A 249 -4.05 0.21 -2.77
C GLN A 249 -5.14 -0.49 -3.58
N VAL A 250 -5.05 -0.45 -4.91
CA VAL A 250 -5.92 -1.19 -5.83
C VAL A 250 -5.13 -2.36 -6.42
N LEU A 251 -5.72 -3.55 -6.40
CA LEU A 251 -5.25 -4.75 -7.10
C LEU A 251 -6.20 -5.04 -8.26
N SER A 252 -5.79 -4.75 -9.49
CA SER A 252 -6.65 -4.84 -10.68
C SER A 252 -6.50 -6.14 -11.46
N ASN A 253 -5.67 -7.07 -10.99
CA ASN A 253 -5.46 -8.38 -11.62
C ASN A 253 -5.69 -9.53 -10.63
N ALA A 254 -5.92 -10.72 -11.17
CA ALA A 254 -6.06 -11.94 -10.39
C ALA A 254 -4.74 -12.30 -9.72
N ASN A 255 -4.76 -12.47 -8.40
CA ASN A 255 -3.63 -12.89 -7.61
C ASN A 255 -3.78 -14.37 -7.20
N THR A 256 -2.65 -15.04 -6.97
CA THR A 256 -2.61 -16.48 -6.67
C THR A 256 -1.74 -16.84 -5.47
N TYR A 257 -1.40 -15.86 -4.62
CA TYR A 257 -0.79 -16.17 -3.34
C TYR A 257 -1.78 -16.86 -2.41
N SER A 258 -1.28 -17.71 -1.52
CA SER A 258 -2.11 -18.53 -0.63
C SER A 258 -2.11 -18.08 0.83
N GLY A 259 -1.19 -17.20 1.22
CA GLY A 259 -1.22 -16.62 2.56
C GLY A 259 -2.40 -15.66 2.71
N GLY A 260 -2.76 -15.40 3.96
CA GLY A 260 -3.88 -14.50 4.27
C GLY A 260 -3.59 -13.04 3.89
N THR A 261 -4.67 -12.27 3.76
CA THR A 261 -4.64 -10.82 3.53
C THR A 261 -5.22 -10.11 4.75
N THR A 262 -4.40 -9.31 5.43
CA THR A 262 -4.87 -8.50 6.56
C THR A 262 -4.84 -7.02 6.20
N ILE A 263 -6.00 -6.37 6.21
CA ILE A 263 -6.12 -4.92 6.05
C ILE A 263 -6.18 -4.33 7.46
N LYS A 264 -5.05 -3.77 7.91
CA LYS A 264 -4.89 -3.16 9.23
C LYS A 264 -5.28 -1.68 9.26
N GLN A 265 -5.12 -0.97 8.15
CA GLN A 265 -5.45 0.45 8.02
C GLN A 265 -5.64 0.84 6.54
N GLY A 266 -6.44 1.87 6.30
CA GLY A 266 -6.69 2.44 4.98
C GLY A 266 -7.55 1.50 4.14
N THR A 267 -7.38 1.59 2.81
CA THR A 267 -8.26 0.89 1.88
C THR A 267 -7.49 -0.09 1.00
N LEU A 268 -8.01 -1.31 0.86
CA LEU A 268 -7.62 -2.26 -0.18
C LEU A 268 -8.82 -2.47 -1.12
N LEU A 269 -8.66 -2.14 -2.40
CA LEU A 269 -9.68 -2.37 -3.44
C LEU A 269 -9.23 -3.47 -4.39
N VAL A 270 -10.16 -4.35 -4.77
CA VAL A 270 -9.98 -5.28 -5.89
C VAL A 270 -10.74 -4.81 -7.13
N ALA A 271 -10.13 -4.93 -8.30
CA ALA A 271 -10.73 -4.54 -9.59
C ALA A 271 -10.44 -5.57 -10.69
N ASN A 272 -10.12 -6.81 -10.30
CA ASN A 272 -9.85 -7.91 -11.22
C ASN A 272 -11.12 -8.35 -11.96
N ALA A 273 -10.98 -8.63 -13.26
CA ALA A 273 -12.08 -9.10 -14.12
C ALA A 273 -12.37 -10.60 -13.97
N SER A 274 -11.41 -11.38 -13.47
CA SER A 274 -11.53 -12.83 -13.27
C SER A 274 -10.68 -13.29 -12.09
N GLY A 275 -10.91 -14.51 -11.60
CA GLY A 275 -10.16 -15.07 -10.46
C GLY A 275 -10.39 -14.30 -9.16
N SER A 276 -9.42 -14.34 -8.24
CA SER A 276 -9.48 -13.62 -6.97
C SER A 276 -8.49 -12.46 -6.95
N GLY A 277 -8.96 -11.25 -6.61
CA GLY A 277 -8.10 -10.08 -6.47
C GLY A 277 -7.16 -10.14 -5.26
N VAL A 278 -7.43 -11.01 -4.27
CA VAL A 278 -6.65 -11.13 -3.02
C VAL A 278 -6.07 -12.53 -2.79
N GLY A 279 -5.85 -13.28 -3.88
CA GLY A 279 -5.32 -14.65 -3.75
C GLY A 279 -6.34 -15.61 -3.14
N THR A 280 -5.85 -16.69 -2.54
CA THR A 280 -6.69 -17.80 -2.06
C THR A 280 -6.79 -17.91 -0.54
N GLY A 281 -5.99 -17.16 0.22
CA GLY A 281 -6.01 -17.15 1.68
C GLY A 281 -7.16 -16.32 2.28
N ALA A 282 -7.41 -16.50 3.58
CA ALA A 282 -8.42 -15.74 4.31
C ALA A 282 -8.17 -14.22 4.31
N VAL A 283 -9.24 -13.44 4.37
CA VAL A 283 -9.19 -11.96 4.40
C VAL A 283 -9.67 -11.47 5.77
N ALA A 284 -8.88 -10.63 6.43
CA ALA A 284 -9.26 -9.99 7.69
C ALA A 284 -9.26 -8.46 7.52
N VAL A 285 -10.39 -7.83 7.78
CA VAL A 285 -10.56 -6.37 7.79
C VAL A 285 -10.61 -5.92 9.24
N LYS A 286 -9.56 -5.21 9.68
CA LYS A 286 -9.42 -4.72 11.05
C LYS A 286 -10.23 -3.44 11.29
N ASN A 287 -10.28 -3.01 12.55
CA ASN A 287 -10.82 -1.71 12.93
C ASN A 287 -10.21 -0.57 12.08
N ASP A 288 -11.04 0.38 11.64
CA ASP A 288 -10.68 1.53 10.80
C ASP A 288 -10.10 1.17 9.42
N ALA A 289 -10.21 -0.09 9.00
CA ALA A 289 -9.80 -0.56 7.68
C ALA A 289 -11.00 -0.75 6.75
N THR A 290 -10.78 -0.56 5.45
CA THR A 290 -11.79 -0.79 4.41
C THR A 290 -11.29 -1.82 3.40
N PHE A 291 -12.10 -2.82 3.12
CA PHE A 291 -11.91 -3.75 2.00
C PHE A 291 -13.08 -3.65 1.04
N GLY A 292 -12.82 -3.55 -0.25
CA GLY A 292 -13.88 -3.42 -1.25
C GLY A 292 -13.41 -3.56 -2.68
N GLY A 293 -14.16 -2.96 -3.59
CA GLY A 293 -13.79 -2.81 -5.00
C GLY A 293 -14.90 -3.22 -5.96
N THR A 294 -14.54 -3.30 -7.23
CA THR A 294 -15.42 -3.70 -8.34
C THR A 294 -15.06 -5.07 -8.92
N GLY A 295 -14.10 -5.75 -8.28
CA GLY A 295 -13.58 -7.05 -8.71
C GLY A 295 -14.24 -8.25 -8.04
N ILE A 296 -13.52 -9.37 -8.08
CA ILE A 296 -14.00 -10.67 -7.62
C ILE A 296 -13.08 -11.20 -6.51
N VAL A 297 -13.69 -11.73 -5.45
CA VAL A 297 -13.02 -12.46 -4.36
C VAL A 297 -13.41 -13.93 -4.44
N ALA A 298 -12.42 -14.79 -4.64
CA ALA A 298 -12.59 -16.24 -4.81
C ALA A 298 -11.47 -17.00 -4.07
N LEU A 299 -11.64 -17.15 -2.76
CA LEU A 299 -10.69 -17.80 -1.85
C LEU A 299 -10.78 -19.33 -1.95
N ALA A 300 -9.76 -20.04 -1.47
CA ALA A 300 -9.81 -21.50 -1.37
C ALA A 300 -10.79 -21.95 -0.27
N THR A 301 -11.36 -23.15 -0.42
CA THR A 301 -12.29 -23.75 0.54
C THR A 301 -11.77 -23.68 1.98
N GLY A 302 -12.65 -23.29 2.92
CA GLY A 302 -12.30 -23.12 4.33
C GLY A 302 -11.76 -21.72 4.68
N ASN A 303 -11.47 -20.88 3.69
CA ASN A 303 -11.14 -19.47 3.91
C ASN A 303 -12.39 -18.59 3.77
N ALA A 304 -12.41 -17.52 4.56
CA ALA A 304 -13.50 -16.58 4.64
C ALA A 304 -12.98 -15.14 4.65
N ILE A 305 -13.89 -14.20 4.41
CA ILE A 305 -13.70 -12.78 4.74
C ILE A 305 -14.26 -12.55 6.13
N THR A 306 -13.44 -12.03 7.05
CA THR A 306 -13.88 -11.57 8.36
C THR A 306 -13.74 -10.06 8.44
N VAL A 307 -14.84 -9.37 8.70
CA VAL A 307 -14.86 -7.93 8.95
C VAL A 307 -15.07 -7.75 10.45
N GLU A 308 -14.01 -7.33 11.12
CA GLU A 308 -14.01 -7.14 12.57
C GLU A 308 -14.82 -5.91 12.97
N SER A 309 -15.08 -5.77 14.27
CA SER A 309 -15.69 -4.56 14.81
C SER A 309 -14.91 -3.31 14.37
N GLY A 310 -15.62 -2.31 13.85
CA GLY A 310 -15.06 -1.09 13.27
C GLY A 310 -14.41 -1.25 11.87
N GLY A 311 -14.37 -2.46 11.32
CA GLY A 311 -13.98 -2.71 9.94
C GLY A 311 -15.11 -2.42 8.95
N THR A 312 -14.75 -2.10 7.70
CA THR A 312 -15.70 -1.77 6.63
C THR A 312 -15.59 -2.71 5.43
N LEU A 313 -16.72 -3.27 5.00
CA LEU A 313 -16.87 -3.92 3.69
C LEU A 313 -17.53 -2.95 2.71
N LEU A 314 -16.82 -2.56 1.67
CA LEU A 314 -17.26 -1.58 0.68
C LEU A 314 -17.71 -2.30 -0.60
N GLY A 315 -18.98 -2.14 -0.97
CA GLY A 315 -19.46 -2.54 -2.30
C GLY A 315 -19.12 -1.47 -3.33
N GLY A 316 -18.30 -1.81 -4.33
CA GLY A 316 -17.73 -0.84 -5.26
C GLY A 316 -16.43 -0.21 -4.75
N ASP A 317 -16.03 0.91 -5.35
CA ASP A 317 -14.77 1.61 -5.08
C ASP A 317 -14.92 2.88 -4.21
N GLY A 318 -16.15 3.18 -3.77
CA GLY A 318 -16.49 4.40 -3.02
C GLY A 318 -16.77 5.62 -3.89
N ASN A 319 -16.76 5.46 -5.22
CA ASN A 319 -16.99 6.54 -6.18
C ASN A 319 -18.02 6.17 -7.25
N SER A 320 -17.95 4.96 -7.79
CA SER A 320 -18.83 4.47 -8.85
C SER A 320 -20.22 4.11 -8.33
N LEU A 321 -21.25 4.67 -8.97
CA LEU A 321 -22.66 4.41 -8.68
C LEU A 321 -23.18 3.07 -9.22
N THR A 322 -22.31 2.26 -9.82
CA THR A 322 -22.67 0.95 -10.38
C THR A 322 -21.59 -0.10 -10.12
N GLY A 323 -20.59 0.22 -9.32
CA GLY A 323 -19.53 -0.71 -8.95
C GLY A 323 -20.07 -1.89 -8.15
N VAL A 324 -19.66 -3.11 -8.48
CA VAL A 324 -20.10 -4.33 -7.79
C VAL A 324 -18.91 -5.07 -7.24
N LEU A 325 -18.84 -5.26 -5.92
CA LEU A 325 -17.92 -6.23 -5.32
C LEU A 325 -18.54 -7.63 -5.39
N THR A 326 -17.89 -8.57 -6.04
CA THR A 326 -18.38 -9.97 -6.14
C THR A 326 -17.61 -10.88 -5.19
N ILE A 327 -18.30 -11.65 -4.36
CA ILE A 327 -17.66 -12.55 -3.37
C ILE A 327 -18.26 -13.97 -3.49
N ALA A 328 -17.38 -14.94 -3.71
CA ALA A 328 -17.73 -16.36 -3.87
C ALA A 328 -17.58 -17.20 -2.58
N ASN A 329 -17.23 -16.56 -1.47
CA ASN A 329 -16.81 -17.21 -0.22
C ASN A 329 -17.65 -16.78 0.98
N ASP A 330 -17.39 -17.45 2.09
CA ASP A 330 -17.99 -17.12 3.38
C ASP A 330 -17.60 -15.70 3.80
N VAL A 331 -18.55 -14.98 4.39
CA VAL A 331 -18.35 -13.63 4.93
C VAL A 331 -18.90 -13.60 6.34
N THR A 332 -18.09 -13.14 7.30
CA THR A 332 -18.52 -12.86 8.66
C THR A 332 -18.37 -11.36 8.93
N LEU A 333 -19.50 -10.69 9.10
CA LEU A 333 -19.58 -9.30 9.55
C LEU A 333 -19.86 -9.30 11.05
N GLN A 334 -18.86 -8.95 11.85
CA GLN A 334 -19.01 -8.92 13.31
C GLN A 334 -19.85 -7.72 13.76
N THR A 335 -20.41 -7.78 14.97
CA THR A 335 -21.07 -6.63 15.60
C THR A 335 -20.14 -5.41 15.62
N GLY A 336 -20.67 -4.26 15.20
CA GLY A 336 -19.92 -3.02 15.03
C GLY A 336 -19.14 -2.90 13.71
N SER A 337 -19.20 -3.88 12.81
CA SER A 337 -18.72 -3.71 11.43
C SER A 337 -19.70 -2.88 10.59
N THR A 338 -19.19 -2.29 9.51
CA THR A 338 -19.99 -1.46 8.59
C THR A 338 -19.98 -2.04 7.17
N ILE A 339 -21.13 -2.05 6.51
CA ILE A 339 -21.22 -2.19 5.05
C ILE A 339 -21.31 -0.79 4.46
N ARG A 340 -20.43 -0.44 3.51
CA ARG A 340 -20.42 0.86 2.85
C ARG A 340 -20.76 0.74 1.37
N LEU A 341 -21.56 1.66 0.84
CA LEU A 341 -22.02 1.70 -0.55
C LEU A 341 -22.07 3.14 -1.05
N THR A 342 -22.00 3.38 -2.35
CA THR A 342 -22.11 4.70 -2.97
C THR A 342 -23.48 4.84 -3.63
N PHE A 343 -24.21 5.90 -3.28
CA PHE A 343 -25.60 6.12 -3.74
C PHE A 343 -25.72 7.31 -4.68
N GLY A 344 -26.70 7.24 -5.57
CA GLY A 344 -27.05 8.28 -6.51
C GLY A 344 -28.57 8.42 -6.70
N ALA A 345 -28.94 9.30 -7.63
CA ALA A 345 -30.33 9.59 -7.94
C ALA A 345 -31.02 8.41 -8.64
N GLY A 346 -32.35 8.36 -8.57
CA GLY A 346 -33.15 7.39 -9.31
C GLY A 346 -32.89 5.92 -8.92
N GLY A 347 -32.40 5.69 -7.70
CA GLY A 347 -32.10 4.34 -7.20
C GLY A 347 -30.77 3.76 -7.72
N THR A 348 -29.89 4.59 -8.30
CA THR A 348 -28.54 4.14 -8.69
C THR A 348 -27.66 3.95 -7.46
N HIS A 349 -26.93 2.84 -7.41
CA HIS A 349 -26.02 2.54 -6.30
C HIS A 349 -24.97 1.49 -6.69
N SER A 350 -23.83 1.54 -6.00
CA SER A 350 -22.92 0.40 -5.93
C SER A 350 -23.55 -0.75 -5.14
N SER A 351 -23.00 -1.96 -5.26
CA SER A 351 -23.57 -3.13 -4.57
C SER A 351 -22.51 -4.17 -4.20
N ILE A 352 -22.94 -5.15 -3.41
CA ILE A 352 -22.18 -6.37 -3.14
C ILE A 352 -22.98 -7.56 -3.66
N ALA A 353 -22.34 -8.41 -4.45
CA ALA A 353 -22.92 -9.62 -5.01
C ALA A 353 -22.30 -10.87 -4.36
N ARG A 354 -23.14 -11.65 -3.69
CA ARG A 354 -22.78 -12.99 -3.24
C ARG A 354 -22.99 -13.98 -4.38
N THR A 355 -21.96 -14.77 -4.69
CA THR A 355 -22.04 -15.89 -5.63
C THR A 355 -21.81 -17.26 -4.96
N GLY A 356 -21.36 -17.28 -3.71
CA GLY A 356 -21.10 -18.49 -2.94
C GLY A 356 -20.89 -18.23 -1.45
N GLY A 357 -20.67 -19.31 -0.69
CA GLY A 357 -20.36 -19.28 0.75
C GLY A 357 -21.53 -18.89 1.67
N THR A 358 -21.34 -18.99 2.98
CA THR A 358 -22.33 -18.57 3.99
C THR A 358 -22.00 -17.18 4.50
N TRP A 359 -22.99 -16.31 4.57
CA TRP A 359 -22.82 -14.94 5.04
C TRP A 359 -23.51 -14.76 6.38
N ASN A 360 -22.74 -14.32 7.36
CA ASN A 360 -23.18 -14.07 8.72
C ASN A 360 -23.13 -12.56 8.95
N PHE A 361 -24.30 -11.97 9.23
CA PHE A 361 -24.46 -10.56 9.51
C PHE A 361 -24.63 -10.35 11.01
N ALA A 362 -24.24 -9.17 11.49
CA ALA A 362 -24.66 -8.73 12.81
C ALA A 362 -26.18 -8.47 12.83
N ASN A 363 -26.85 -8.74 13.95
CA ASN A 363 -28.28 -8.45 14.10
C ASN A 363 -28.56 -6.95 13.94
N ASP A 364 -27.62 -6.12 14.37
CA ASP A 364 -27.63 -4.66 14.33
C ASP A 364 -26.72 -4.09 13.23
N GLN A 365 -26.59 -4.82 12.11
CA GLN A 365 -25.65 -4.47 11.04
C GLN A 365 -25.76 -3.00 10.64
N SER A 366 -24.62 -2.31 10.67
CA SER A 366 -24.52 -0.91 10.28
C SER A 366 -24.27 -0.80 8.78
N ILE A 367 -25.05 0.05 8.10
CA ILE A 367 -24.90 0.37 6.69
C ILE A 367 -24.62 1.87 6.53
N PHE A 368 -23.57 2.22 5.79
CA PHE A 368 -23.21 3.60 5.47
C PHE A 368 -23.31 3.84 3.97
N PHE A 369 -23.85 5.00 3.59
CA PHE A 369 -23.98 5.41 2.21
C PHE A 369 -23.11 6.64 1.92
N ASP A 370 -22.12 6.46 1.06
CA ASP A 370 -21.37 7.55 0.44
C ASP A 370 -22.31 8.35 -0.49
N ASN A 371 -22.09 9.66 -0.59
CA ASN A 371 -22.88 10.61 -1.41
C ASN A 371 -24.37 10.70 -1.05
N ILE A 372 -24.76 10.28 0.16
CA ILE A 372 -26.18 10.29 0.55
C ILE A 372 -26.82 11.68 0.48
N ASN A 373 -26.08 12.75 0.78
CA ASN A 373 -26.59 14.13 0.75
C ASN A 373 -26.59 14.75 -0.67
N ASP A 374 -25.82 14.20 -1.59
CA ASP A 374 -25.61 14.78 -2.93
C ASP A 374 -26.41 14.07 -4.02
N GLY A 375 -26.83 12.83 -3.79
CA GLY A 375 -27.51 12.01 -4.79
C GLY A 375 -28.69 11.21 -4.28
N ALA A 376 -28.78 10.89 -2.98
CA ALA A 376 -29.82 10.00 -2.50
C ALA A 376 -31.19 10.69 -2.36
N GLN A 377 -32.26 9.96 -2.64
CA GLN A 377 -33.62 10.50 -2.66
C GLN A 377 -34.51 9.79 -1.63
N THR A 378 -35.18 10.57 -0.79
CA THR A 378 -36.19 10.05 0.15
C THR A 378 -37.35 9.41 -0.60
N GLY A 379 -37.82 8.26 -0.12
CA GLY A 379 -38.93 7.52 -0.72
C GLY A 379 -38.56 6.72 -1.97
N VAL A 380 -37.32 6.81 -2.46
CA VAL A 380 -36.81 5.96 -3.54
C VAL A 380 -36.35 4.62 -2.99
N VAL A 381 -36.66 3.55 -3.73
CA VAL A 381 -36.23 2.19 -3.42
C VAL A 381 -34.90 1.93 -4.11
N TYR A 382 -33.86 1.66 -3.32
CA TYR A 382 -32.55 1.21 -3.78
C TYR A 382 -32.55 -0.32 -3.75
N THR A 383 -32.70 -0.92 -4.93
CA THR A 383 -33.01 -2.35 -5.07
C THR A 383 -31.75 -3.18 -5.25
N GLY A 384 -31.52 -4.17 -4.39
CA GLY A 384 -30.40 -5.09 -4.54
C GLY A 384 -29.06 -4.47 -4.15
N ILE A 385 -29.03 -3.75 -3.04
CA ILE A 385 -27.78 -3.23 -2.44
C ILE A 385 -26.85 -4.38 -2.02
N ILE A 386 -27.43 -5.53 -1.66
CA ILE A 386 -26.75 -6.81 -1.47
C ILE A 386 -27.58 -7.85 -2.22
N THR A 387 -26.94 -8.68 -3.05
CA THR A 387 -27.62 -9.66 -3.90
C THR A 387 -27.08 -11.07 -3.72
N GLY A 388 -27.87 -12.07 -4.12
CA GLY A 388 -27.46 -13.47 -4.13
C GLY A 388 -27.39 -14.14 -2.76
N LEU A 389 -28.06 -13.59 -1.74
CA LEU A 389 -28.15 -14.21 -0.42
C LEU A 389 -28.99 -15.50 -0.48
N ALA A 390 -28.58 -16.51 0.29
CA ALA A 390 -29.23 -17.82 0.31
C ALA A 390 -30.50 -17.85 1.18
N ALA A 391 -30.62 -16.94 2.15
CA ALA A 391 -31.72 -16.83 3.08
C ALA A 391 -31.86 -15.37 3.55
N ASP A 392 -32.96 -15.07 4.25
CA ASP A 392 -33.17 -13.76 4.88
C ASP A 392 -32.08 -13.52 5.93
N PRO A 393 -31.30 -12.43 5.84
CA PRO A 393 -30.25 -12.13 6.80
C PRO A 393 -30.77 -11.47 8.09
N GLY A 394 -32.08 -11.26 8.24
CA GLY A 394 -32.67 -10.64 9.44
C GLY A 394 -32.50 -9.12 9.46
N VAL A 395 -32.94 -8.44 8.39
CA VAL A 395 -32.70 -7.00 8.19
C VAL A 395 -33.43 -6.06 9.14
N SER A 396 -34.31 -6.56 10.02
CA SER A 396 -35.16 -5.74 10.89
C SER A 396 -34.38 -4.92 11.93
N GLY A 397 -33.20 -5.39 12.34
CA GLY A 397 -32.32 -4.69 13.28
C GLY A 397 -31.26 -3.81 12.61
N TRP A 398 -31.18 -3.79 11.28
CA TRP A 398 -30.13 -3.07 10.57
C TRP A 398 -30.33 -1.55 10.66
N THR A 399 -29.21 -0.82 10.67
CA THR A 399 -29.19 0.63 10.90
C THR A 399 -28.50 1.38 9.77
N ILE A 400 -28.88 2.65 9.60
CA ILE A 400 -28.19 3.58 8.70
C ILE A 400 -27.28 4.46 9.55
N ALA A 401 -25.98 4.41 9.27
CA ALA A 401 -24.95 5.14 10.01
C ALA A 401 -24.86 6.63 9.65
N ASN A 402 -25.46 7.04 8.53
CA ASN A 402 -25.44 8.43 8.09
C ASN A 402 -26.29 9.31 9.02
N ALA A 403 -25.67 10.34 9.60
CA ALA A 403 -26.37 11.29 10.48
C ALA A 403 -27.56 11.96 9.76
N GLY A 404 -28.71 12.02 10.42
CA GLY A 404 -29.93 12.64 9.89
C GLY A 404 -30.75 11.78 8.92
N TRP A 405 -30.29 10.57 8.61
CA TRP A 405 -30.97 9.65 7.71
C TRP A 405 -31.50 8.42 8.45
N THR A 406 -32.66 7.95 7.99
CA THR A 406 -33.30 6.71 8.43
C THR A 406 -33.77 5.94 7.20
N GLY A 407 -34.25 4.73 7.39
CA GLY A 407 -34.73 3.93 6.27
C GLY A 407 -35.22 2.57 6.72
N ILE A 408 -35.88 1.89 5.79
CA ILE A 408 -36.42 0.56 6.01
C ILE A 408 -35.69 -0.38 5.06
N PHE A 409 -35.01 -1.36 5.63
CA PHE A 409 -34.44 -2.47 4.88
C PHE A 409 -35.50 -3.54 4.64
N SER A 410 -35.45 -4.16 3.47
CA SER A 410 -36.30 -5.29 3.11
C SER A 410 -35.48 -6.38 2.43
N TYR A 411 -35.92 -7.62 2.62
CA TYR A 411 -35.36 -8.79 1.95
C TYR A 411 -36.42 -9.45 1.07
N ALA A 412 -36.10 -9.65 -0.20
CA ALA A 412 -36.92 -10.40 -1.14
C ALA A 412 -36.06 -11.00 -2.25
N ASN A 413 -36.39 -12.21 -2.71
CA ASN A 413 -35.75 -12.87 -3.85
C ASN A 413 -34.21 -12.92 -3.75
N GLY A 414 -33.67 -13.23 -2.57
CA GLY A 414 -32.22 -13.31 -2.37
C GLY A 414 -31.50 -11.96 -2.35
N SER A 415 -32.23 -10.84 -2.25
CA SER A 415 -31.67 -9.50 -2.32
C SER A 415 -32.15 -8.63 -1.15
N VAL A 416 -31.24 -7.84 -0.59
CA VAL A 416 -31.56 -6.76 0.35
C VAL A 416 -31.73 -5.46 -0.42
N SER A 417 -32.76 -4.70 -0.08
CA SER A 417 -33.06 -3.38 -0.62
C SER A 417 -33.32 -2.40 0.52
N VAL A 418 -33.24 -1.09 0.23
CA VAL A 418 -33.51 -0.05 1.23
C VAL A 418 -34.38 1.05 0.64
N VAL A 419 -35.31 1.55 1.45
CA VAL A 419 -36.05 2.80 1.17
C VAL A 419 -35.59 3.84 2.17
N LEU A 420 -35.01 4.94 1.66
CA LEU A 420 -34.48 6.00 2.50
C LEU A 420 -35.57 6.97 2.96
N SER A 421 -35.38 7.50 4.15
CA SER A 421 -36.18 8.56 4.78
C SER A 421 -35.25 9.53 5.50
N THR A 422 -35.67 10.77 5.70
CA THR A 422 -34.97 11.68 6.59
C THR A 422 -35.51 11.52 8.01
N ALA A 423 -34.65 11.66 9.00
CA ALA A 423 -35.11 11.77 10.38
C ALA A 423 -35.99 13.03 10.48
N ILE A 424 -37.26 12.86 10.86
CA ILE A 424 -38.13 14.00 11.15
C ILE A 424 -37.49 14.76 12.32
N PRO A 425 -37.22 16.08 12.21
CA PRO A 425 -36.67 16.85 13.32
C PRO A 425 -37.57 16.68 14.54
N GLU A 426 -36.96 16.39 15.70
CA GLU A 426 -37.70 16.16 16.95
C GLU A 426 -38.72 17.29 17.25
N PRO A 427 -39.80 17.00 18.02
CA PRO A 427 -40.95 17.89 18.21
C PRO A 427 -40.62 19.30 18.67
N ALA A 428 -39.44 19.57 19.22
CA ALA A 428 -38.98 20.92 19.56
C ALA A 428 -38.97 21.88 18.35
N SER A 429 -38.65 21.36 17.15
CA SER A 429 -38.66 22.13 15.90
C SER A 429 -40.09 22.46 15.43
N ILE A 430 -41.02 21.54 15.68
CA ILE A 430 -42.45 21.73 15.38
C ILE A 430 -43.09 22.63 16.44
N ALA A 431 -42.71 22.50 17.71
CA ALA A 431 -43.19 23.31 18.83
C ALA A 431 -42.73 24.77 18.71
N THR A 432 -41.51 25.02 18.23
CA THR A 432 -41.01 26.39 17.95
C THR A 432 -41.73 27.02 16.75
N LEU A 433 -42.05 26.25 15.71
CA LEU A 433 -42.88 26.74 14.60
C LEU A 433 -44.32 27.05 15.04
N LEU A 434 -44.92 26.20 15.87
CA LEU A 434 -46.25 26.40 16.46
C LEU A 434 -46.26 27.59 17.43
N ALA A 435 -45.21 27.75 18.24
CA ALA A 435 -45.06 28.90 19.14
C ALA A 435 -44.91 30.21 18.36
N ALA A 436 -44.14 30.22 17.27
CA ALA A 436 -44.01 31.38 16.40
C ALA A 436 -45.35 31.75 15.71
N ALA A 437 -46.12 30.75 15.25
CA ALA A 437 -47.45 30.97 14.68
C ALA A 437 -48.45 31.50 15.73
N ALA A 438 -48.39 31.02 16.97
CA ALA A 438 -49.24 31.51 18.07
C ALA A 438 -48.91 32.97 18.44
N VAL A 439 -47.63 33.35 18.44
CA VAL A 439 -47.21 34.74 18.66
C VAL A 439 -47.71 35.66 17.53
N LEU A 440 -47.63 35.21 16.28
CA LEU A 440 -48.15 35.97 15.14
C LEU A 440 -49.67 36.16 15.22
N ALA A 441 -50.41 35.11 15.56
CA ALA A 441 -51.86 35.16 15.74
C ALA A 441 -52.26 36.13 16.87
N THR A 442 -51.52 36.10 17.99
CA THR A 442 -51.75 37.00 19.12
C THR A 442 -51.47 38.46 18.75
N CYS A 443 -50.40 38.73 17.99
CA CYS A 443 -50.11 40.06 17.44
C CYS A 443 -51.22 40.56 16.50
N CYS A 444 -51.77 39.70 15.65
CA CYS A 444 -52.89 40.04 14.76
C CYS A 444 -54.18 40.36 15.54
N ILE A 445 -54.48 39.61 16.60
CA ILE A 445 -55.64 39.86 17.47
C ILE A 445 -55.48 41.19 18.24
N CYS A 446 -54.29 41.46 18.79
CA CYS A 446 -54.00 42.73 19.47
C CYS A 446 -54.06 43.93 18.51
N ARG A 447 -53.63 43.77 17.25
CA ARG A 447 -53.71 44.83 16.24
C ARG A 447 -55.14 45.12 15.81
N ARG A 448 -56.02 44.10 15.73
CA ARG A 448 -57.47 44.28 15.50
C ARG A 448 -58.16 45.01 16.65
N ARG A 449 -57.81 44.72 17.91
CA ARG A 449 -58.41 45.41 19.07
C ARG A 449 -58.05 46.90 19.16
N ARG A 450 -56.86 47.31 18.70
CA ARG A 450 -56.47 48.74 18.65
C ARG A 450 -57.25 49.57 17.62
N HIS A 451 -57.82 48.96 16.60
CA HIS A 451 -58.66 49.66 15.62
C HIS A 451 -60.14 49.76 16.02
N SER A 452 -60.56 49.09 17.09
CA SER A 452 -61.95 49.13 17.60
C SER A 452 -62.18 50.18 18.70
N ILE A 453 -61.17 50.99 19.04
CA ILE A 453 -61.22 52.02 20.10
C ILE A 453 -60.85 53.41 19.52
N ARG A 454 -61.33 53.73 18.32
CA ARG A 454 -61.28 55.10 17.80
C ARG A 454 -62.60 55.48 17.18
#